data_AF-A0A7Y7YCY8-F1
#
_entry.id   AF-A0A7Y7YCY8-F1
#
_cell.length_a   1.000
_cell.length_b   1.000
_cell.length_c   1.000
_cell.angle_alpha   90.00
_cell.angle_beta   90.00
_cell.angle_gamma   90.00
#
_symmetry.space_group_name_H-M   'P 1'
#
loop_
_entity.id
_entity.type
_entity.pdbx_description
1 polymer ?
#
loop_
_entity_poly.entity_id
_entity_poly.type
_entity_poly.pdbx_seq_one_letter_code
_entity_poly.pdbx_strand_id
1 'polypeptide(L)'
;MLSWDEFDKEEGEVAAKGANAGHATEANMDRLDSAGGAAALEARAVTASDSAAIARAKAALDALDVAEGLAELDGASARVAVDEKRMINCRADLNQLVPFKYDWAWQKYLDGCANHWMPQEVNMTADIALWKNPEGLTDDERRIVMRNLGFFSTADSLVANNLVLAVYRLITNPECRQYILRQAFEEAIHTHAYQYCIESLAMD
;
A
#
# COMPACT_ATOMS: atom_id res chain seq x y z
N MET A 1 -17.43 15.62 -11.96
CA MET A 1 -18.38 14.72 -12.65
C MET A 1 -17.82 14.47 -14.03
N LEU A 2 -17.38 13.25 -14.30
CA LEU A 2 -16.96 12.85 -15.64
C LEU A 2 -18.23 12.33 -16.35
N SER A 3 -18.64 13.01 -17.43
CA SER A 3 -19.84 12.67 -18.19
C SER A 3 -19.51 11.65 -19.28
N TRP A 4 -20.40 10.68 -19.44
CA TRP A 4 -20.29 9.54 -20.36
C TRP A 4 -20.39 9.90 -21.86
N ASP A 5 -20.52 11.18 -22.20
CA ASP A 5 -20.65 11.67 -23.58
C ASP A 5 -19.32 11.75 -24.37
N GLU A 6 -18.18 11.45 -23.72
CA GLU A 6 -16.85 11.43 -24.38
C GLU A 6 -16.43 10.05 -24.92
N PHE A 7 -17.23 9.00 -24.72
CA PHE A 7 -16.83 7.62 -25.04
C PHE A 7 -16.88 7.27 -26.55
N ASP A 8 -17.62 8.01 -27.37
CA ASP A 8 -17.84 7.69 -28.80
C ASP A 8 -17.06 8.60 -29.78
N LYS A 9 -16.04 9.33 -29.33
CA LYS A 9 -15.14 10.06 -30.23
C LYS A 9 -13.91 9.22 -30.55
N GLU A 10 -13.89 8.61 -31.73
CA GLU A 10 -12.67 8.10 -32.35
C GLU A 10 -11.72 9.28 -32.66
N GLU A 11 -10.78 9.57 -31.76
CA GLU A 11 -9.62 10.41 -32.03
C GLU A 11 -8.33 9.60 -31.84
N GLY A 12 -7.47 9.65 -32.86
CA GLY A 12 -6.32 8.80 -33.07
C GLY A 12 -5.22 8.89 -32.01
N GLU A 13 -4.33 7.90 -32.05
CA GLU A 13 -3.11 7.71 -31.25
C GLU A 13 -2.63 8.95 -30.47
N VAL A 14 -3.20 9.15 -29.30
CA VAL A 14 -2.65 10.11 -28.33
C VAL A 14 -1.56 9.37 -27.56
N ALA A 15 -0.32 9.58 -27.98
CA ALA A 15 0.85 9.19 -27.22
C ALA A 15 0.77 9.81 -25.82
N ALA A 16 0.49 8.97 -24.82
CA ALA A 16 0.48 9.38 -23.43
C ALA A 16 1.88 9.85 -23.02
N LYS A 17 2.10 11.16 -23.04
CA LYS A 17 3.20 11.77 -22.28
C LYS A 17 2.86 11.64 -20.80
N GLY A 18 3.27 10.50 -20.22
CA GLY A 18 3.33 10.34 -18.77
C GLY A 18 4.08 11.53 -18.18
N ALA A 19 3.46 12.16 -17.18
CA ALA A 19 4.09 13.21 -16.41
C ALA A 19 5.41 12.66 -15.84
N ASN A 20 6.50 13.30 -16.24
CA ASN A 20 7.85 12.95 -15.87
C ASN A 20 8.01 13.18 -14.36
N ALA A 21 7.73 12.16 -13.54
CA ALA A 21 8.42 12.04 -12.26
C ALA A 21 9.90 12.10 -12.63
N GLY A 22 10.63 13.11 -12.15
CA GLY A 22 11.97 13.46 -12.63
C GLY A 22 12.95 12.29 -12.47
N HIS A 23 13.00 11.42 -13.48
CA HIS A 23 13.99 10.37 -13.58
C HIS A 23 15.25 11.03 -14.13
N ALA A 24 16.38 10.80 -13.47
CA ALA A 24 17.67 11.13 -14.04
C ALA A 24 17.78 10.41 -15.39
N THR A 25 18.13 11.15 -16.44
CA THR A 25 18.49 10.53 -17.72
C THR A 25 19.78 9.73 -17.54
N GLU A 26 20.00 8.69 -18.34
CA GLU A 26 21.25 7.89 -18.29
C GLU A 26 22.49 8.79 -18.34
N ALA A 27 22.48 9.80 -19.21
CA ALA A 27 23.56 10.79 -19.30
C ALA A 27 23.76 11.68 -18.05
N ASN A 28 22.73 11.81 -17.20
CA ASN A 28 22.83 12.53 -15.92
C ASN A 28 23.33 11.62 -14.80
N MET A 29 22.96 10.33 -14.81
CA MET A 29 23.52 9.32 -13.91
C MET A 29 25.02 9.11 -14.17
N ASP A 30 25.43 8.91 -15.42
CA ASP A 30 26.85 8.73 -15.76
C ASP A 30 27.74 9.88 -15.27
N ARG A 31 27.24 11.11 -15.34
CA ARG A 31 27.95 12.30 -14.84
C ARG A 31 28.05 12.31 -13.32
N LEU A 32 26.98 11.95 -12.62
CA LEU A 32 26.95 11.90 -11.16
C LEU A 32 27.85 10.78 -10.64
N ASP A 33 27.84 9.62 -11.29
CA ASP A 33 28.70 8.48 -10.94
C ASP A 33 30.17 8.80 -11.17
N SER A 34 30.48 9.46 -12.28
CA SER A 34 31.83 9.94 -12.57
C SER A 34 32.32 10.96 -11.53
N ALA A 35 31.47 11.91 -11.15
CA ALA A 35 31.79 12.91 -10.13
C ALA A 35 31.95 12.29 -8.73
N GLY A 36 31.08 11.34 -8.37
CA GLY A 36 31.15 10.60 -7.11
C GLY A 36 32.40 9.72 -7.02
N GLY A 37 32.76 9.03 -8.10
CA GLY A 37 33.98 8.24 -8.19
C GLY A 37 35.25 9.08 -8.02
N ALA A 38 35.30 10.24 -8.68
CA ALA A 38 36.42 11.18 -8.52
C ALA A 38 36.54 11.71 -7.08
N ALA A 39 35.43 12.11 -6.46
CA ALA A 39 35.41 12.58 -5.07
C ALA A 39 35.80 11.48 -4.07
N ALA A 40 35.38 10.23 -4.32
CA ALA A 40 35.75 9.09 -3.49
C ALA A 40 37.25 8.78 -3.57
N LEU A 41 37.84 8.83 -4.76
CA LEU A 41 39.28 8.65 -4.96
C LEU A 41 40.09 9.77 -4.28
N GLU A 42 39.63 11.02 -4.39
CA GLU A 42 40.26 12.17 -3.72
C GLU A 42 40.22 12.03 -2.20
N ALA A 43 39.07 11.65 -1.64
CA ALA A 43 38.90 11.46 -0.19
C ALA A 43 39.76 10.31 0.38
N ARG A 44 40.02 9.28 -0.43
CA ARG A 44 40.81 8.10 -0.04
C ARG A 44 42.31 8.24 -0.30
N ALA A 45 42.74 9.26 -1.05
CA ALA A 45 44.14 9.50 -1.32
C ALA A 45 44.94 9.72 -0.02
N VAL A 46 46.00 8.94 0.17
CA VAL A 46 46.90 9.08 1.32
C VAL A 46 47.80 10.31 1.10
N THR A 47 47.81 11.22 2.07
CA THR A 47 48.60 12.45 2.03
C THR A 47 49.72 12.43 3.06
N ALA A 48 50.75 13.25 2.85
CA ALA A 48 51.89 13.36 3.77
C ALA A 48 51.50 13.85 5.18
N SER A 49 50.32 14.46 5.33
CA SER A 49 49.76 14.93 6.61
C SER A 49 48.95 13.86 7.35
N ASP A 50 48.72 12.69 6.76
CA ASP A 50 47.91 11.65 7.39
C ASP A 50 48.65 10.96 8.54
N SER A 51 47.96 10.76 9.67
CA SER A 51 48.47 9.91 10.74
C SER A 51 48.50 8.44 10.31
N ALA A 52 49.33 7.63 10.97
CA ALA A 52 49.39 6.18 10.71
C ALA A 52 48.02 5.48 10.89
N ALA A 53 47.14 6.00 11.76
CA ALA A 53 45.79 5.49 11.91
C ALA A 53 44.89 5.83 10.70
N ILE A 54 45.00 7.06 10.18
CA ILE A 54 44.25 7.52 9.00
C ILE A 54 44.70 6.78 7.74
N ALA A 55 46.01 6.60 7.55
CA ALA A 55 46.56 5.85 6.42
C ALA A 55 46.05 4.39 6.40
N ARG A 56 45.97 3.73 7.56
CA ARG A 56 45.40 2.38 7.66
C ARG A 56 43.89 2.34 7.35
N ALA A 57 43.13 3.33 7.80
CA ALA A 57 41.69 3.41 7.53
C ALA A 57 41.40 3.62 6.04
N LYS A 58 42.17 4.50 5.36
CA LYS A 58 42.09 4.71 3.91
C LYS A 58 42.41 3.42 3.13
N ALA A 59 43.51 2.75 3.49
CA ALA A 59 43.88 1.48 2.87
C ALA A 59 42.84 0.37 3.09
N ALA A 60 42.19 0.32 4.26
CA ALA A 60 41.10 -0.62 4.53
C ALA A 60 39.84 -0.32 3.69
N LEU A 61 39.56 0.96 3.43
CA LEU A 61 38.43 1.37 2.60
C LEU A 61 38.66 1.07 1.11
N ASP A 62 39.91 1.09 0.64
CA ASP A 62 40.29 0.67 -0.72
C ASP A 62 40.18 -0.86 -0.90
N ALA A 63 40.34 -1.62 0.17
CA ALA A 63 40.21 -3.08 0.18
C ALA A 63 38.78 -3.57 0.50
N LEU A 64 37.83 -2.65 0.71
CA LEU A 64 36.44 -3.00 1.02
C LEU A 64 35.77 -3.61 -0.20
N ASP A 65 35.21 -4.82 -0.05
CA ASP A 65 34.38 -5.44 -1.07
C ASP A 65 33.03 -4.72 -1.14
N VAL A 66 32.78 -4.04 -2.25
CA VAL A 66 31.54 -3.31 -2.52
C VAL A 66 30.63 -4.06 -3.49
N ALA A 67 31.00 -5.27 -3.94
CA ALA A 67 30.26 -6.01 -4.96
C ALA A 67 28.83 -6.34 -4.51
N GLU A 68 28.65 -6.71 -3.23
CA GLU A 68 27.32 -6.98 -2.67
C GLU A 68 26.44 -5.73 -2.66
N GLY A 69 26.97 -4.59 -2.23
CA GLY A 69 26.24 -3.31 -2.22
C GLY A 69 25.92 -2.80 -3.62
N LEU A 70 26.82 -2.98 -4.59
CA LEU A 70 26.55 -2.64 -5.99
C LEU A 70 25.46 -3.53 -6.60
N ALA A 71 25.48 -4.84 -6.31
CA ALA A 71 24.44 -5.76 -6.77
C ALA A 71 23.06 -5.43 -6.17
N GLU A 72 23.02 -4.96 -4.93
CA GLU A 72 21.79 -4.46 -4.30
C GLU A 72 21.29 -3.16 -4.96
N LEU A 73 22.19 -2.21 -5.23
CA LEU A 73 21.86 -0.93 -5.87
C LEU A 73 21.36 -1.10 -7.31
N ASP A 74 21.99 -1.99 -8.08
CA ASP A 74 21.62 -2.25 -9.48
C ASP A 74 20.22 -2.88 -9.58
N GLY A 75 19.87 -3.77 -8.62
CA GLY A 75 18.53 -4.36 -8.52
C GLY A 75 17.44 -3.40 -8.04
N ALA A 76 17.80 -2.34 -7.31
CA ALA A 76 16.84 -1.40 -6.72
C ALA A 76 16.30 -0.35 -7.70
N SER A 77 17.00 -0.06 -8.80
CA SER A 77 16.59 0.95 -9.79
C SER A 77 16.06 0.36 -11.10
N ALA A 78 16.18 -0.96 -11.28
CA ALA A 78 15.75 -1.64 -12.49
C ALA A 78 14.22 -1.71 -12.61
N ARG A 79 13.73 -1.71 -13.86
CA ARG A 79 12.32 -1.99 -14.16
C ARG A 79 12.00 -3.44 -13.77
N VAL A 80 10.93 -3.63 -13.01
CA VAL A 80 10.45 -4.97 -12.64
C VAL A 80 9.83 -5.71 -13.83
N ALA A 81 10.22 -6.96 -14.06
CA ALA A 81 9.55 -7.83 -15.02
C ALA A 81 8.40 -8.61 -14.37
N VAL A 82 7.34 -8.90 -15.14
CA VAL A 82 6.16 -9.66 -14.66
C VAL A 82 6.56 -11.01 -14.04
N ASP A 83 7.58 -11.64 -14.63
CA ASP A 83 8.02 -12.99 -14.26
C ASP A 83 8.80 -13.02 -12.95
N GLU A 84 9.20 -11.88 -12.41
CA GLU A 84 9.92 -11.75 -11.14
C GLU A 84 8.95 -11.67 -9.96
N LYS A 85 7.74 -11.15 -10.18
CA LYS A 85 6.72 -10.97 -9.12
C LYS A 85 6.22 -12.33 -8.61
N ARG A 86 6.06 -12.47 -7.29
CA ARG A 86 5.50 -13.66 -6.60
C ARG A 86 4.61 -13.21 -5.44
N MET A 87 3.58 -13.98 -5.09
CA MET A 87 2.71 -13.67 -3.95
C MET A 87 3.47 -13.53 -2.63
N ILE A 88 4.43 -14.43 -2.37
CA ILE A 88 5.25 -14.49 -1.16
C ILE A 88 6.72 -14.69 -1.53
N ASN A 89 7.63 -14.24 -0.66
CA ASN A 89 9.08 -14.37 -0.82
C ASN A 89 9.62 -13.81 -2.17
N CYS A 90 8.97 -12.78 -2.71
CA CYS A 90 9.44 -12.07 -3.90
C CYS A 90 10.62 -11.15 -3.58
N ARG A 91 11.54 -11.00 -4.54
CA ARG A 91 12.68 -10.08 -4.47
C ARG A 91 12.55 -8.86 -5.39
N ALA A 92 11.52 -8.81 -6.24
CA ALA A 92 11.27 -7.67 -7.09
C ALA A 92 10.88 -6.45 -6.26
N ASP A 93 11.12 -5.25 -6.78
CA ASP A 93 10.77 -4.00 -6.11
C ASP A 93 9.25 -3.90 -5.87
N LEU A 94 8.88 -3.89 -4.59
CA LEU A 94 7.49 -3.85 -4.15
C LEU A 94 6.85 -2.48 -4.26
N ASN A 95 7.62 -1.43 -4.53
CA ASN A 95 7.11 -0.08 -4.68
C ASN A 95 6.65 0.20 -6.12
N GLN A 96 7.06 -0.65 -7.08
CA GLN A 96 6.64 -0.56 -8.47
C GLN A 96 5.36 -1.37 -8.71
N LEU A 97 4.24 -0.67 -8.85
CA LEU A 97 2.93 -1.29 -9.08
C LEU A 97 2.88 -2.04 -10.42
N VAL A 98 3.44 -1.45 -11.48
CA VAL A 98 3.46 -2.00 -12.83
C VAL A 98 4.78 -2.72 -13.12
N PRO A 99 4.79 -3.74 -14.00
CA PRO A 99 3.64 -4.34 -14.68
C PRO A 99 2.83 -5.27 -13.77
N PHE A 100 1.53 -5.45 -14.04
CA PHE A 100 0.68 -6.37 -13.28
C PHE A 100 0.99 -7.83 -13.60
N LYS A 101 0.99 -8.67 -12.56
CA LYS A 101 1.04 -10.13 -12.70
C LYS A 101 -0.29 -10.78 -12.30
N TYR A 102 -0.92 -10.26 -11.26
CA TYR A 102 -2.16 -10.79 -10.72
C TYR A 102 -3.32 -9.84 -11.04
N ASP A 103 -3.80 -9.86 -12.29
CA ASP A 103 -4.88 -8.99 -12.75
C ASP A 103 -6.16 -9.13 -11.91
N TRP A 104 -6.42 -10.33 -11.38
CA TRP A 104 -7.55 -10.57 -10.48
C TRP A 104 -7.49 -9.71 -9.22
N ALA A 105 -6.30 -9.43 -8.69
CA ALA A 105 -6.13 -8.63 -7.48
C ALA A 105 -6.42 -7.16 -7.76
N TRP A 106 -5.92 -6.68 -8.91
CA TRP A 106 -6.24 -5.34 -9.39
C TRP A 106 -7.73 -5.16 -9.67
N GLN A 107 -8.37 -6.14 -10.32
CA GLN A 107 -9.81 -6.11 -10.55
C GLN A 107 -10.59 -6.07 -9.24
N LYS A 108 -10.20 -6.84 -8.23
CA LYS A 108 -10.84 -6.80 -6.90
C LYS A 108 -10.67 -5.46 -6.19
N TYR A 109 -9.53 -4.81 -6.36
CA TYR A 109 -9.33 -3.44 -5.90
C TYR A 109 -10.31 -2.46 -6.58
N LEU A 110 -10.44 -2.52 -7.91
CA LEU A 110 -11.39 -1.68 -8.64
C LEU A 110 -12.85 -1.96 -8.24
N ASP A 111 -13.23 -3.24 -8.12
CA ASP A 111 -14.56 -3.67 -7.67
C ASP A 111 -14.86 -3.09 -6.27
N GLY A 112 -13.92 -3.20 -5.33
CA GLY A 112 -14.05 -2.65 -3.98
C GLY A 112 -14.18 -1.13 -3.98
N CYS A 113 -13.36 -0.43 -4.77
CA CYS A 113 -13.47 1.02 -4.93
C CYS A 113 -14.83 1.47 -5.48
N ALA A 114 -15.40 0.72 -6.43
CA ALA A 114 -16.73 1.02 -6.98
C ALA A 114 -17.87 0.80 -5.97
N ASN A 115 -17.64 -0.01 -4.94
CA ASN A 115 -18.59 -0.31 -3.86
C ASN A 115 -18.44 0.63 -2.64
N HIS A 116 -17.98 1.87 -2.85
CA HIS A 116 -17.89 2.82 -1.73
C HIS A 116 -19.29 3.19 -1.19
N TRP A 117 -19.40 3.17 0.14
CA TRP A 117 -20.58 3.58 0.90
C TRP A 117 -20.14 4.11 2.26
N MET A 118 -21.03 4.81 2.97
CA MET A 118 -20.85 5.23 4.35
C MET A 118 -22.05 4.84 5.21
N PRO A 119 -21.88 4.44 6.48
CA PRO A 119 -23.00 3.97 7.31
C PRO A 119 -24.12 4.99 7.49
N GLN A 120 -23.77 6.27 7.57
CA GLN A 120 -24.72 7.38 7.70
C GLN A 120 -25.66 7.55 6.51
N GLU A 121 -25.36 6.92 5.36
CA GLU A 121 -26.23 6.93 4.18
C GLU A 121 -27.48 6.07 4.40
N VAL A 122 -27.48 5.17 5.40
CA VAL A 122 -28.62 4.32 5.77
C VAL A 122 -29.44 4.98 6.89
N ASN A 123 -30.71 5.28 6.62
CA ASN A 123 -31.60 5.92 7.59
C ASN A 123 -32.08 4.92 8.67
N MET A 124 -31.78 5.21 9.94
CA MET A 124 -32.14 4.37 11.09
C MET A 124 -33.44 4.77 11.82
N THR A 125 -34.24 5.69 11.29
CA THR A 125 -35.40 6.26 12.02
C THR A 125 -36.45 5.20 12.39
N ALA A 126 -36.76 4.30 11.46
CA ALA A 126 -37.72 3.22 11.70
C ALA A 126 -37.22 2.23 12.74
N ASP A 127 -35.96 1.83 12.63
CA ASP A 127 -35.26 0.91 13.55
C ASP A 127 -35.19 1.48 14.96
N ILE A 128 -34.91 2.79 15.11
CA ILE A 128 -34.91 3.48 16.40
C ILE A 128 -36.31 3.45 17.02
N ALA A 129 -37.36 3.74 16.24
CA ALA A 129 -38.73 3.73 16.74
C ALA A 129 -39.16 2.31 17.17
N LEU A 130 -38.81 1.29 16.39
CA LEU A 130 -39.07 -0.11 16.70
C LEU A 130 -38.32 -0.55 17.95
N TRP A 131 -37.04 -0.21 18.07
CA TRP A 131 -36.19 -0.57 19.20
C TRP A 131 -36.67 0.08 20.52
N LYS A 132 -37.17 1.31 20.48
CA LYS A 132 -37.70 2.02 21.66
C LYS A 132 -39.09 1.55 22.07
N ASN A 133 -39.86 0.94 21.17
CA ASN A 133 -41.19 0.42 21.50
C ASN A 133 -41.07 -0.87 22.34
N PRO A 134 -41.60 -0.92 23.58
CA PRO A 134 -41.58 -2.12 24.42
C PRO A 134 -42.27 -3.33 23.79
N GLU A 135 -43.26 -3.10 22.92
CA GLU A 135 -43.99 -4.15 22.19
C GLU A 135 -43.47 -4.34 20.75
N GLY A 136 -42.40 -3.64 20.37
CA GLY A 136 -41.87 -3.66 19.00
C GLY A 136 -41.12 -4.94 18.64
N LEU A 137 -40.36 -5.48 19.59
CA LEU A 137 -39.58 -6.72 19.44
C LEU A 137 -39.70 -7.55 20.71
N THR A 138 -39.81 -8.86 20.55
CA THR A 138 -39.72 -9.82 21.64
C THR A 138 -38.32 -9.85 22.26
N ASP A 139 -38.21 -10.39 23.47
CA ASP A 139 -36.92 -10.52 24.16
C ASP A 139 -35.91 -11.37 23.38
N ASP A 140 -36.38 -12.40 22.68
CA ASP A 140 -35.52 -13.28 21.89
C ASP A 140 -35.01 -12.60 20.63
N GLU A 141 -35.85 -11.80 19.95
CA GLU A 141 -35.42 -10.99 18.80
C GLU A 141 -34.37 -9.94 19.23
N ARG A 142 -34.63 -9.22 20.33
CA ARG A 142 -33.66 -8.27 20.89
C ARG A 142 -32.34 -8.94 21.26
N ARG A 143 -32.40 -10.12 21.86
CA ARG A 143 -31.21 -10.91 22.24
C ARG A 143 -30.35 -11.28 21.03
N ILE A 144 -30.97 -11.64 19.91
CA ILE A 144 -30.23 -11.94 18.68
C ILE A 144 -29.52 -10.69 18.16
N VAL A 145 -30.20 -9.55 18.11
CA VAL A 145 -29.60 -8.28 17.65
C VAL A 145 -28.42 -7.88 18.54
N MET A 146 -28.61 -7.88 19.87
CA MET A 146 -27.54 -7.54 20.82
C MET A 146 -26.33 -8.45 20.71
N ARG A 147 -26.53 -9.77 20.57
CA ARG A 147 -25.42 -10.72 20.44
C ARG A 147 -24.67 -10.56 19.12
N ASN A 148 -25.38 -10.30 18.02
CA ASN A 148 -24.73 -10.05 16.73
C ASN A 148 -23.92 -8.76 16.77
N LEU A 149 -24.52 -7.65 17.20
CA LEU A 149 -23.82 -6.36 17.29
C LEU A 149 -22.62 -6.42 18.24
N GLY A 150 -22.76 -7.09 19.39
CA GLY A 150 -21.66 -7.25 20.34
C GLY A 150 -20.50 -8.11 19.82
N PHE A 151 -20.78 -9.11 18.98
CA PHE A 151 -19.74 -9.91 18.33
C PHE A 151 -19.02 -9.11 17.24
N PHE A 152 -19.78 -8.55 16.30
CA PHE A 152 -19.20 -7.92 15.11
C PHE A 152 -18.54 -6.56 15.39
N SER A 153 -18.94 -5.84 16.45
CA SER A 153 -18.31 -4.58 16.84
C SER A 153 -16.82 -4.71 17.16
N THR A 154 -16.35 -5.92 17.48
CA THR A 154 -14.93 -6.22 17.73
C THR A 154 -14.33 -7.16 16.68
N ALA A 155 -15.12 -8.06 16.09
CA ALA A 155 -14.63 -9.04 15.11
C ALA A 155 -13.98 -8.37 13.89
N ASP A 156 -14.57 -7.31 13.34
CA ASP A 156 -14.03 -6.67 12.14
C ASP A 156 -12.72 -5.91 12.41
N SER A 157 -12.55 -5.41 13.65
CA SER A 157 -11.25 -4.90 14.12
C SER A 157 -10.18 -6.00 14.19
N LEU A 158 -10.54 -7.25 14.53
CA LEU A 158 -9.60 -8.37 14.48
C LEU A 158 -9.17 -8.69 13.05
N VAL A 159 -10.10 -8.64 12.10
CA VAL A 159 -9.80 -8.85 10.68
C VAL A 159 -8.89 -7.75 10.16
N ALA A 160 -9.23 -6.48 10.40
CA ALA A 160 -8.41 -5.32 10.01
C ALA A 160 -6.99 -5.41 10.57
N ASN A 161 -6.85 -5.71 11.87
CA ASN A 161 -5.55 -5.85 12.52
C ASN A 161 -4.75 -7.01 11.93
N ASN A 162 -5.37 -8.15 11.64
CA ASN A 162 -4.69 -9.26 10.98
C ASN A 162 -4.23 -8.91 9.56
N LEU A 163 -5.07 -8.23 8.78
CA LEU A 163 -4.72 -7.77 7.43
C LEU A 163 -3.47 -6.87 7.46
N VAL A 164 -3.44 -5.88 8.36
CA VAL A 164 -2.35 -4.90 8.44
C VAL A 164 -1.09 -5.46 9.10
N LEU A 165 -1.22 -6.15 10.24
CA LEU A 165 -0.08 -6.55 11.08
C LEU A 165 0.53 -7.89 10.66
N ALA A 166 -0.25 -8.78 10.05
CA ALA A 166 0.22 -10.11 9.65
C ALA A 166 0.27 -10.29 8.13
N VAL A 167 -0.87 -10.15 7.44
CA VAL A 167 -1.00 -10.51 6.02
C VAL A 167 -0.20 -9.57 5.12
N TYR A 168 -0.35 -8.26 5.29
CA TYR A 168 0.26 -7.25 4.42
C TYR A 168 1.79 -7.39 4.34
N ARG A 169 2.43 -7.69 5.46
CA ARG A 169 3.88 -7.90 5.53
C ARG A 169 4.33 -9.13 4.73
N LEU A 170 3.57 -10.22 4.81
CA LEU A 170 3.93 -11.50 4.19
C LEU A 170 3.62 -11.56 2.70
N ILE A 171 2.63 -10.78 2.25
CA ILE A 171 2.36 -10.62 0.82
C ILE A 171 3.40 -9.68 0.22
N THR A 172 4.24 -10.23 -0.65
CA THR A 172 5.30 -9.51 -1.37
C THR A 172 4.89 -9.29 -2.82
N ASN A 173 3.71 -8.70 -3.04
CA ASN A 173 3.25 -8.29 -4.36
C ASN A 173 2.44 -6.97 -4.27
N PRO A 174 2.72 -5.96 -5.12
CA PRO A 174 2.13 -4.63 -4.98
C PRO A 174 0.63 -4.57 -5.31
N GLU A 175 0.15 -5.23 -6.36
CA GLU A 175 -1.27 -5.21 -6.71
C GLU A 175 -2.14 -5.95 -5.68
N CYS A 176 -1.64 -7.03 -5.08
CA CYS A 176 -2.29 -7.69 -3.95
C CYS A 176 -2.28 -6.80 -2.69
N ARG A 177 -1.16 -6.12 -2.42
CA ARG A 177 -1.09 -5.14 -1.31
C ARG A 177 -2.08 -4.01 -1.49
N GLN A 178 -2.25 -3.51 -2.71
CA GLN A 178 -3.24 -2.46 -3.02
C GLN A 178 -4.67 -2.92 -2.67
N TYR A 179 -5.03 -4.17 -2.99
CA TYR A 179 -6.33 -4.70 -2.60
C TYR A 179 -6.46 -4.89 -1.08
N ILE A 180 -5.41 -5.37 -0.39
CA ILE A 180 -5.43 -5.49 1.08
C ILE A 180 -5.66 -4.13 1.76
N LEU A 181 -5.08 -3.05 1.24
CA LEU A 181 -5.35 -1.70 1.76
C LEU A 181 -6.82 -1.32 1.63
N ARG A 182 -7.43 -1.64 0.47
CA ARG A 182 -8.86 -1.39 0.25
C ARG A 182 -9.72 -2.23 1.20
N GLN A 183 -9.42 -3.51 1.36
CA GLN A 183 -10.14 -4.39 2.27
C GLN A 183 -10.00 -3.92 3.74
N ALA A 184 -8.79 -3.55 4.18
CA ALA A 184 -8.59 -3.05 5.54
C ALA A 184 -9.37 -1.76 5.81
N PHE A 185 -9.51 -0.90 4.79
CA PHE A 185 -10.38 0.27 4.89
C PHE A 185 -11.87 -0.10 4.94
N GLU A 186 -12.30 -1.11 4.18
CA GLU A 186 -13.68 -1.63 4.27
C GLU A 186 -14.00 -2.18 5.67
N GLU A 187 -13.07 -2.89 6.33
CA GLU A 187 -13.27 -3.33 7.72
C GLU A 187 -13.39 -2.15 8.71
N ALA A 188 -12.73 -1.02 8.43
CA ALA A 188 -12.89 0.20 9.20
C ALA A 188 -14.29 0.81 9.00
N ILE A 189 -14.82 0.76 7.77
CA ILE A 189 -16.21 1.16 7.48
C ILE A 189 -17.19 0.23 8.19
N HIS A 190 -16.95 -1.09 8.21
CA HIS A 190 -17.82 -2.02 8.94
C HIS A 190 -17.81 -1.73 10.44
N THR A 191 -16.63 -1.51 11.04
CA THR A 191 -16.50 -1.11 12.44
C THR A 191 -17.26 0.19 12.73
N HIS A 192 -17.15 1.17 11.84
CA HIS A 192 -17.92 2.42 11.92
C HIS A 192 -19.43 2.18 11.81
N ALA A 193 -19.87 1.22 10.98
CA ALA A 193 -21.28 0.88 10.84
C ALA A 193 -21.87 0.33 12.15
N TYR A 194 -21.16 -0.57 12.84
CA TYR A 194 -21.64 -1.08 14.13
C TYR A 194 -21.66 0.00 15.19
N GLN A 195 -20.64 0.88 15.23
CA GLN A 195 -20.64 2.03 16.13
C GLN A 195 -21.85 2.93 15.88
N TYR A 196 -22.15 3.25 14.61
CA TYR A 196 -23.32 4.04 14.22
C TYR A 196 -24.64 3.39 14.65
N CYS A 197 -24.79 2.07 14.45
CA CYS A 197 -25.98 1.33 14.89
C CYS A 197 -26.14 1.33 16.42
N ILE A 198 -25.07 1.02 17.16
CA ILE A 198 -25.07 0.97 18.63
C ILE A 198 -25.42 2.34 19.22
N GLU A 199 -24.80 3.41 18.71
CA GLU A 199 -25.08 4.78 19.13
C GLU A 199 -26.52 5.19 18.80
N SER A 200 -26.98 4.92 17.57
CA SER A 200 -28.34 5.26 17.13
C SER A 200 -29.43 4.60 17.97
N LEU A 201 -29.21 3.33 18.34
CA LEU A 201 -30.14 2.56 19.18
C LEU A 201 -29.99 2.86 20.68
N ALA A 202 -29.05 3.73 21.07
CA ALA A 202 -28.72 4.06 22.45
C ALA A 202 -28.42 2.81 23.31
N MET A 203 -27.66 1.90 22.74
CA MET A 203 -27.18 0.68 23.41
C MET A 203 -25.91 0.99 24.20
N ASP A 204 -25.75 0.34 25.35
CA ASP A 204 -24.52 0.35 26.17
C ASP A 204 -23.54 -0.71 25.67
#